data_AF-A0A498H067-F1
#
_entry.id   AF-A0A498H067-F1
#
_cell.length_a   1.000
_cell.length_b   1.000
_cell.length_c   1.000
_cell.angle_alpha   90.00
_cell.angle_beta   90.00
_cell.angle_gamma   90.00
#
_symmetry.space_group_name_H-M   'P 1'
#
loop_
_entity.id
_entity.type
_entity.pdbx_description
1 polymer ?
#
loop_
_entity_poly.entity_id
_entity_poly.type
_entity_poly.pdbx_seq_one_letter_code
_entity_poly.pdbx_strand_id
1 'polypeptide(L)'
;MASKICEQAIQPNCYTTQPLSGRGQTITIHLDPPFRLVLWGDLKFELSNEMIRTILDTFFIERGCWYLLGASMTDPDPAGLGSFIRETFPSFSPRHASAIAAVLVYEGFVMFRGRKPIELKKIAGREEMEKLIAEEEDA
;
A
#
# COMPACT_ATOMS: atom_id res chain seq x y z
N MET A 1 24.49 -12.40 22.36
CA MET A 1 23.01 -12.34 22.27
C MET A 1 22.65 -12.58 20.82
N ALA A 2 22.03 -13.71 20.53
CA ALA A 2 21.80 -14.19 19.18
C ALA A 2 20.68 -13.38 18.51
N SER A 3 21.05 -12.56 17.53
CA SER A 3 20.11 -12.04 16.54
C SER A 3 19.62 -13.23 15.72
N LYS A 4 18.36 -13.61 15.93
CA LYS A 4 17.68 -14.59 15.07
C LYS A 4 17.58 -13.97 13.68
N ILE A 5 18.42 -14.46 12.78
CA ILE A 5 18.22 -14.38 11.35
C ILE A 5 16.91 -15.14 11.12
N CYS A 6 15.84 -14.41 10.81
CA CYS A 6 14.63 -15.01 10.29
C CYS A 6 14.97 -15.52 8.89
N GLU A 7 15.22 -16.82 8.84
CA GLU A 7 15.28 -17.65 7.65
C GLU A 7 14.07 -17.32 6.76
N GLN A 8 14.33 -16.64 5.65
CA GLN A 8 13.30 -16.34 4.66
C GLN A 8 12.96 -17.65 3.94
N ALA A 9 11.97 -18.35 4.49
CA ALA A 9 11.33 -19.48 3.83
C ALA A 9 10.61 -18.97 2.56
N ILE A 10 10.89 -19.66 1.45
CA ILE A 10 10.23 -19.67 0.15
C ILE A 10 8.83 -19.02 0.21
N GLN A 11 8.68 -17.88 -0.48
CA GLN A 11 7.47 -17.07 -0.40
C GLN A 11 6.25 -17.86 -0.93
N PRO A 12 5.12 -17.87 -0.21
CA PRO A 12 3.85 -18.17 -0.86
C PRO A 12 3.55 -17.02 -1.84
N ASN A 13 2.91 -17.30 -2.99
CA ASN A 13 2.35 -16.28 -3.90
C ASN A 13 1.24 -15.42 -3.25
N CYS A 14 1.20 -15.34 -1.92
CA CYS A 14 0.30 -14.56 -1.13
C CYS A 14 0.93 -14.15 0.21
N TYR A 15 0.52 -13.00 0.72
CA TYR A 15 0.85 -12.55 2.06
C TYR A 15 -0.37 -11.90 2.73
N THR A 16 -0.28 -11.64 4.02
CA THR A 16 -1.33 -10.95 4.76
C THR A 16 -0.79 -9.73 5.49
N THR A 17 -1.61 -8.70 5.60
CA THR A 17 -1.30 -7.48 6.35
C THR A 17 -2.56 -6.96 7.06
N GLN A 18 -2.40 -5.98 7.93
CA GLN A 18 -3.51 -5.31 8.60
C GLN A 18 -3.78 -3.95 7.95
N PRO A 19 -5.06 -3.56 7.82
CA PRO A 19 -5.40 -2.24 7.31
C PRO A 19 -4.86 -1.17 8.25
N LEU A 20 -4.37 -0.06 7.69
CA LEU A 20 -3.87 1.03 8.54
C LEU A 20 -5.00 1.71 9.32
N SER A 21 -6.24 1.70 8.80
CA SER A 21 -7.43 2.22 9.48
C SER A 21 -8.64 1.26 9.36
N GLY A 22 -9.58 1.33 10.31
CA GLY A 22 -10.82 0.53 10.29
C GLY A 22 -10.84 -0.62 11.31
N ARG A 23 -11.89 -1.44 11.28
CA ARG A 23 -12.17 -2.50 12.29
C ARG A 23 -11.42 -3.83 12.04
N GLY A 24 -10.12 -3.76 11.72
CA GLY A 24 -9.18 -4.87 11.95
C GLY A 24 -9.45 -6.21 11.27
N GLN A 25 -10.07 -6.24 10.08
CA GLN A 25 -10.06 -7.45 9.27
C GLN A 25 -8.74 -7.55 8.52
N THR A 26 -8.13 -8.74 8.54
CA THR A 26 -6.91 -9.03 7.79
C THR A 26 -7.12 -8.79 6.30
N ILE A 27 -6.12 -8.18 5.66
CA ILE A 27 -6.03 -8.04 4.21
C ILE A 27 -5.20 -9.22 3.70
N THR A 28 -5.73 -9.96 2.75
CA THR A 28 -5.00 -11.00 2.02
C THR A 28 -4.62 -10.46 0.64
N ILE A 29 -3.36 -10.61 0.28
CA ILE A 29 -2.81 -10.18 -1.00
C ILE A 29 -2.32 -11.41 -1.72
N HIS A 30 -2.75 -11.61 -2.96
CA HIS A 30 -2.14 -12.56 -3.88
C HIS A 30 -1.29 -11.80 -4.89
N LEU A 31 -0.04 -12.21 -5.02
CA LEU A 31 0.90 -11.68 -6.01
C LEU A 31 0.60 -12.36 -7.34
N ASP A 32 0.12 -11.59 -8.32
CA ASP A 32 -0.17 -12.06 -9.68
C ASP A 32 0.32 -11.01 -10.68
N PRO A 33 1.64 -10.92 -10.91
CA PRO A 33 2.23 -9.89 -11.74
C PRO A 33 1.53 -9.78 -13.10
N PRO A 34 1.19 -8.56 -13.56
CA PRO A 34 1.64 -7.24 -13.06
C PRO A 34 0.73 -6.61 -11.98
N PHE A 35 -0.10 -7.40 -11.31
CA PHE A 35 -1.10 -6.95 -10.35
C PHE A 35 -0.92 -7.59 -8.96
N ARG A 36 -1.60 -6.99 -7.99
CA ARG A 36 -1.87 -7.58 -6.68
C ARG A 36 -3.36 -7.75 -6.54
N LEU A 37 -3.83 -8.96 -6.31
CA LEU A 37 -5.24 -9.17 -5.95
C LEU A 37 -5.40 -8.97 -4.45
N VAL A 38 -6.13 -7.92 -4.07
CA VAL A 38 -6.34 -7.53 -2.66
C VAL A 38 -7.73 -7.93 -2.21
N LEU A 39 -7.79 -8.69 -1.10
CA LEU A 39 -9.01 -9.15 -0.45
C LEU A 39 -9.09 -8.58 0.96
N TRP A 40 -10.16 -7.83 1.28
CA TRP A 40 -10.35 -7.22 2.59
C TRP A 40 -11.83 -7.18 3.01
N GLY A 41 -12.26 -8.16 3.81
CA GLY A 41 -13.67 -8.37 4.09
C GLY A 41 -14.42 -8.69 2.80
N ASP A 42 -15.49 -7.95 2.50
CA ASP A 42 -16.23 -8.07 1.24
C ASP A 42 -15.58 -7.29 0.08
N LEU A 43 -14.51 -6.54 0.35
CA LEU A 43 -13.81 -5.76 -0.67
C LEU A 43 -12.84 -6.67 -1.44
N LYS A 44 -12.93 -6.66 -2.77
CA LYS A 44 -12.01 -7.35 -3.68
C LYS A 44 -11.64 -6.41 -4.83
N PHE A 45 -10.35 -6.18 -5.03
CA PHE A 45 -9.86 -5.32 -6.11
C PHE A 45 -8.45 -5.70 -6.57
N GLU A 46 -8.11 -5.30 -7.79
CA GLU A 46 -6.77 -5.43 -8.36
C GLU A 46 -6.01 -4.12 -8.16
N LEU A 47 -4.78 -4.20 -7.66
CA LEU A 47 -3.87 -3.08 -7.54
C LEU A 47 -2.71 -3.29 -8.53
N SER A 48 -2.72 -2.55 -9.63
CA SER A 48 -1.69 -2.66 -10.66
C SER A 48 -0.40 -1.95 -10.25
N ASN A 49 0.70 -2.37 -10.88
CA ASN A 49 1.98 -1.65 -10.77
C ASN A 49 1.87 -0.18 -11.21
N GLU A 50 1.06 0.12 -12.23
CA GLU A 50 0.83 1.49 -12.69
C GLU A 50 0.11 2.35 -11.64
N MET A 51 -0.87 1.78 -10.92
CA MET A 51 -1.55 2.48 -9.84
C MET A 51 -0.58 2.81 -8.70
N ILE A 52 0.27 1.86 -8.31
CA ILE A 52 1.30 2.07 -7.29
C ILE A 52 2.26 3.18 -7.73
N ARG A 53 2.77 3.12 -8.96
CA ARG A 53 3.65 4.18 -9.52
C ARG A 53 2.96 5.54 -9.48
N THR A 54 1.72 5.61 -9.94
CA THR A 54 0.92 6.83 -9.94
C THR A 54 0.81 7.40 -8.52
N ILE A 55 0.48 6.59 -7.51
CA ILE A 55 0.39 7.04 -6.11
C ILE A 55 1.76 7.56 -5.63
N LEU A 56 2.84 6.80 -5.87
CA LEU A 56 4.17 7.16 -5.41
C LEU A 56 4.69 8.45 -6.06
N ASP A 57 4.35 8.72 -7.32
CA ASP A 57 4.92 9.84 -8.06
C ASP A 57 4.03 11.08 -8.05
N THR A 58 2.72 10.94 -7.81
CA THR A 58 1.76 12.07 -7.86
C THR A 58 1.18 12.43 -6.49
N PHE A 59 1.04 11.49 -5.55
CA PHE A 59 0.60 11.82 -4.18
C PHE A 59 1.81 12.06 -3.28
N PHE A 60 2.81 11.17 -3.32
CA PHE A 60 4.03 11.29 -2.53
C PHE A 60 5.15 12.06 -3.25
N ILE A 61 4.82 13.24 -3.80
CA ILE A 61 5.71 14.04 -4.65
C ILE A 61 7.00 14.42 -3.91
N GLU A 62 6.85 15.04 -2.74
CA GLU A 62 7.98 15.51 -1.94
C GLU A 62 8.53 14.37 -1.07
N ARG A 63 9.77 13.97 -1.36
CA ARG A 63 10.53 13.08 -0.48
C ARG A 63 10.71 13.74 0.88
N GLY A 64 10.52 12.97 1.95
CA GLY A 64 10.74 13.45 3.31
C GLY A 64 9.48 13.94 4.04
N CYS A 65 8.42 14.28 3.29
CA CYS A 65 7.17 14.82 3.84
C CYS A 65 6.22 13.72 4.33
N TRP A 66 5.37 14.10 5.29
CA TRP A 66 4.30 13.27 5.83
C TRP A 66 2.97 13.70 5.20
N TYR A 67 2.21 12.73 4.71
CA TYR A 67 0.94 12.91 4.02
C TYR A 67 -0.17 12.19 4.77
N LEU A 68 -1.37 12.75 4.80
CA LEU A 68 -2.48 12.17 5.54
C LEU A 68 -3.06 10.96 4.79
N LEU A 69 -3.41 9.89 5.52
CA LEU A 69 -4.10 8.74 4.92
C LEU A 69 -5.51 9.11 4.42
N GLY A 70 -6.28 9.87 5.20
CA GLY A 70 -7.60 10.36 4.78
C GLY A 70 -8.62 9.28 4.36
N ALA A 71 -8.51 8.03 4.84
CA ALA A 71 -9.32 6.90 4.34
C ALA A 71 -10.75 6.79 4.91
N SER A 72 -11.28 7.87 5.50
CA SER A 72 -12.64 7.90 6.06
C SER A 72 -13.68 7.84 4.94
N MET A 73 -14.73 7.04 5.11
CA MET A 73 -15.81 6.96 4.13
C MET A 73 -16.77 8.15 4.17
N THR A 74 -16.96 8.74 5.36
CA THR A 74 -17.95 9.81 5.57
C THR A 74 -17.32 11.19 5.41
N ASP A 75 -16.06 11.33 5.80
CA ASP A 75 -15.35 12.60 5.81
C ASP A 75 -13.85 12.35 5.59
N PRO A 76 -13.44 11.96 4.36
CA PRO A 76 -12.03 11.83 4.01
C PRO A 76 -11.37 13.21 4.03
N ASP A 77 -10.14 13.27 4.54
CA ASP A 77 -9.36 14.51 4.46
C ASP A 77 -9.17 14.89 2.97
N PRO A 78 -9.54 16.12 2.55
CA PRO A 78 -9.42 16.55 1.14
C PRO A 78 -8.00 16.47 0.59
N ALA A 79 -6.99 16.63 1.44
CA ALA A 79 -5.58 16.52 1.08
C ALA A 79 -4.99 15.12 1.34
N GLY A 80 -5.81 14.17 1.79
CA GLY A 80 -5.39 12.81 2.14
C GLY A 80 -5.44 11.82 0.97
N LEU A 81 -4.75 10.69 1.15
CA LEU A 81 -4.68 9.61 0.16
C LEU A 81 -6.08 9.10 -0.22
N GLY A 82 -7.04 9.05 0.71
CA GLY A 82 -8.41 8.65 0.44
C GLY A 82 -9.11 9.53 -0.61
N SER A 83 -8.93 10.86 -0.55
CA SER A 83 -9.49 11.78 -1.54
C SER A 83 -8.77 11.64 -2.89
N PHE A 84 -7.43 11.56 -2.86
CA PHE A 84 -6.63 11.31 -4.06
C PHE A 84 -7.03 10.03 -4.80
N ILE A 85 -7.21 8.91 -4.08
CA ILE A 85 -7.61 7.62 -4.67
C ILE A 85 -8.98 7.73 -5.35
N ARG A 86 -9.95 8.38 -4.71
CA ARG A 86 -11.30 8.56 -5.27
C ARG A 86 -11.28 9.39 -6.57
N GLU A 87 -10.43 10.40 -6.62
CA GLU A 87 -10.34 11.31 -7.78
C GLU A 87 -9.53 10.71 -8.93
N THR A 88 -8.52 9.90 -8.61
CA THR A 88 -7.60 9.32 -9.61
C THR A 88 -8.09 7.99 -10.16
N PHE A 89 -8.77 7.17 -9.34
CA PHE A 89 -9.21 5.82 -9.70
C PHE A 89 -10.73 5.69 -9.52
N PRO A 90 -11.54 5.89 -10.57
CA PRO A 90 -13.00 6.02 -10.46
C PRO A 90 -13.74 4.82 -9.85
N SER A 91 -13.16 3.62 -9.92
CA SER A 91 -13.71 2.41 -9.32
C SER A 91 -13.44 2.30 -7.81
N PHE A 92 -12.58 3.17 -7.27
CA PHE A 92 -12.10 3.09 -5.89
C PHE A 92 -12.77 4.16 -5.02
N SER A 93 -12.96 3.81 -3.76
CA SER A 93 -13.48 4.70 -2.73
C SER A 93 -12.38 5.05 -1.72
N PRO A 94 -12.55 6.12 -0.90
CA PRO A 94 -11.56 6.49 0.11
C PRO A 94 -11.17 5.34 1.06
N ARG A 95 -12.06 4.37 1.28
CA ARG A 95 -11.76 3.17 2.09
C ARG A 95 -10.61 2.35 1.50
N HIS A 96 -10.47 2.29 0.17
CA HIS A 96 -9.40 1.53 -0.49
C HIS A 96 -8.02 2.04 -0.10
N ALA A 97 -7.87 3.34 0.17
CA ALA A 97 -6.60 3.93 0.60
C ALA A 97 -6.02 3.24 1.84
N SER A 98 -6.87 2.73 2.75
CA SER A 98 -6.41 2.00 3.93
C SER A 98 -5.76 0.65 3.60
N ALA A 99 -6.29 -0.07 2.62
CA ALA A 99 -5.73 -1.34 2.17
C ALA A 99 -4.51 -1.12 1.28
N ILE A 100 -4.58 -0.16 0.37
CA ILE A 100 -3.46 0.22 -0.51
C ILE A 100 -2.28 0.71 0.34
N ALA A 101 -2.51 1.57 1.33
CA ALA A 101 -1.43 2.02 2.19
C ALA A 101 -0.80 0.86 2.99
N ALA A 102 -1.59 -0.14 3.41
CA ALA A 102 -1.04 -1.32 4.07
C ALA A 102 -0.16 -2.18 3.14
N VAL A 103 -0.54 -2.30 1.86
CA VAL A 103 0.27 -2.93 0.81
C VAL A 103 1.59 -2.16 0.63
N LEU A 104 1.51 -0.83 0.44
CA LEU A 104 2.70 0.01 0.25
C LEU A 104 3.65 -0.01 1.45
N VAL A 105 3.11 -0.15 2.68
CA VAL A 105 3.92 -0.31 3.90
C VAL A 105 4.59 -1.68 3.93
N TYR A 106 3.83 -2.74 3.65
CA TYR A 106 4.35 -4.11 3.66
C TYR A 106 5.48 -4.28 2.65
N GLU A 107 5.32 -3.71 1.46
CA GLU A 107 6.29 -3.78 0.36
C GLU A 107 7.42 -2.74 0.49
N GLY A 108 7.44 -1.95 1.57
CA GLY A 108 8.56 -1.06 1.85
C GLY A 108 8.65 0.18 0.95
N PHE A 109 7.55 0.59 0.33
CA PHE A 109 7.49 1.86 -0.43
C PHE A 109 7.22 3.07 0.45
N VAL A 110 6.43 2.88 1.52
CA VAL A 110 6.08 3.93 2.47
C VAL A 110 6.23 3.42 3.90
N MET A 111 6.42 4.35 4.82
CA MET A 111 6.27 4.10 6.26
C MET A 111 5.11 4.92 6.81
N PHE A 112 4.56 4.51 7.95
CA PHE A 112 3.43 5.19 8.58
C PHE A 112 3.69 5.57 10.03
N ARG A 113 2.96 6.57 10.52
CA ARG A 113 2.91 6.94 11.94
C ARG A 113 1.51 7.42 12.34
N GLY A 114 1.30 7.54 13.65
CA GLY A 114 0.04 8.04 14.20
C GLY A 114 -1.05 6.98 14.27
N ARG A 115 -2.21 7.39 14.79
CA ARG A 115 -3.42 6.54 14.93
C ARG A 115 -4.66 7.29 14.48
N LYS A 116 -4.78 8.57 14.84
CA LYS A 116 -5.78 9.54 14.36
C LYS A 116 -5.22 10.98 14.51
N PRO A 117 -4.72 11.63 13.45
CA PRO A 117 -4.63 11.12 12.09
C PRO A 117 -3.54 10.04 11.92
N ILE A 118 -3.62 9.32 10.80
CA ILE A 118 -2.55 8.44 10.31
C ILE A 118 -1.85 9.18 9.18
N GLU A 119 -0.52 9.20 9.25
CA GLU A 119 0.34 9.84 8.26
C GLU A 119 1.23 8.80 7.59
N LEU A 120 1.57 9.06 6.34
CA LEU A 120 2.35 8.21 5.45
C LEU A 120 3.54 9.01 4.90
N LYS A 121 4.69 8.36 4.73
CA LYS A 121 5.88 8.97 4.15
C LYS A 121 6.56 8.00 3.20
N LYS A 122 6.88 8.47 1.99
CA LYS A 122 7.63 7.70 0.98
C LYS A 122 9.05 7.41 1.46
N ILE A 123 9.47 6.16 1.33
CA ILE A 123 10.81 5.67 1.64
C ILE A 123 11.52 5.12 0.39
N ALA A 124 10.78 4.60 -0.59
CA ALA A 124 11.30 4.12 -1.86
C ALA A 124 10.43 4.60 -3.04
N GLY A 125 11.02 4.69 -4.23
CA GLY A 125 10.37 5.20 -5.44
C GLY A 125 10.32 4.17 -6.57
N ARG A 126 10.18 4.71 -7.79
CA ARG A 126 10.01 3.93 -9.01
C ARG A 126 11.21 3.03 -9.33
N GLU A 127 12.43 3.52 -9.13
CA GLU A 127 13.66 2.77 -9.42
C GLU A 127 13.78 1.51 -8.55
N GLU A 128 13.39 1.60 -7.29
CA GLU A 128 13.38 0.46 -6.37
C GLU A 128 12.25 -0.53 -6.71
N MET A 129 11.10 -0.03 -7.17
CA MET A 129 10.01 -0.87 -7.65
C MET A 129 10.38 -1.67 -8.91
N GLU A 130 11.10 -1.04 -9.84
CA GLU A 130 11.56 -1.71 -11.07
C GLU A 130 12.58 -2.81 -10.77
N LYS A 131 13.41 -2.65 -9.71
CA LYS A 131 14.29 -3.73 -9.22
C LYS A 131 13.53 -4.91 -8.67
N LEU A 132 12.48 -4.67 -7.86
CA LEU A 132 11.65 -5.74 -7.31
C LEU A 132 10.95 -6.54 -8.42
N ILE A 133 10.48 -5.87 -9.47
CA ILE A 133 9.84 -6.54 -10.61
C ILE A 133 10.87 -7.34 -11.43
N ALA A 134 12.05 -6.77 -11.68
CA ALA A 134 13.10 -7.45 -12.45
C ALA A 134 13.64 -8.70 -11.73
N GLU A 135 13.75 -8.67 -10.40
CA GLU A 135 14.16 -9.83 -9.60
C GLU A 135 13.10 -10.97 -9.63
N GLU A 136 11.83 -10.68 -9.92
CA GLU A 136 10.77 -11.68 -10.06
C GLU A 136 10.67 -12.30 -11.47
N GLU A 137 11.15 -11.62 -12.53
CA GLU A 137 11.14 -12.15 -13.90
C GLU A 137 12.34 -13.07 -14.21
N ASP A 138 13.41 -12.98 -13.44
CA ASP A 138 14.64 -13.79 -13.60
C ASP A 138 14.71 -15.04 -12.67
N ALA A 139 13.64 -15.34 -11.92
CA ALA A 139 13.55 -16.46 -10.95
C ALA A 139 12.63 -17.60 -11.43
#